data_AF-A0A797M479-F1
#
_entry.id   AF-A0A797M479-F1
#
_cell.length_a   1.000
_cell.length_b   1.000
_cell.length_c   1.000
_cell.angle_alpha   90.00
_cell.angle_beta   90.00
_cell.angle_gamma   90.00
#
_symmetry.space_group_name_H-M   'P 1'
#
loop_
_entity.id
_entity.type
_entity.pdbx_description
1 polymer ?
#
loop_
_entity_poly.entity_id
_entity_poly.type
_entity_poly.pdbx_seq_one_letter_code
_entity_poly.pdbx_strand_id
1 'polypeptide(L)'
;MNSIKLEWKRGDWAAYFGLMTNNLTNLLTMMGLLIFVVGIPTEIVYGRIAPAFGLAVLAASVCYSWFGLQMVKKTGRSDVTALPSGPSAPSIFTVTFLVLMPVYQ
;
A
#
# COMPACT_ATOMS: atom_id res chain seq x y z
N MET A 1 23.37 -23.60 2.72
CA MET A 1 22.28 -22.66 3.10
C MET A 1 22.90 -21.28 3.20
N ASN A 2 22.86 -20.49 2.12
CA ASN A 2 23.47 -19.16 2.12
C ASN A 2 22.67 -18.24 3.05
N SER A 3 23.38 -17.67 4.03
CA SER A 3 22.86 -16.63 4.93
C SER A 3 22.33 -15.47 4.08
N ILE A 4 21.02 -15.24 4.11
CA ILE A 4 20.40 -14.08 3.49
C ILE A 4 20.86 -12.87 4.30
N LYS A 5 21.82 -12.10 3.76
CA LYS A 5 22.25 -10.83 4.34
C LYS A 5 21.22 -9.75 4.01
N LEU A 6 20.27 -9.55 4.92
CA LEU A 6 19.42 -8.36 4.95
C LEU A 6 20.26 -7.20 5.51
N GLU A 7 20.88 -6.43 4.62
CA GLU A 7 21.65 -5.23 4.99
C GLU A 7 20.85 -3.99 4.59
N TRP A 8 20.52 -3.14 5.57
CA TRP A 8 19.86 -1.85 5.35
C TRP A 8 20.85 -0.87 4.71
N LYS A 9 20.55 -0.40 3.49
CA LYS A 9 21.36 0.59 2.77
C LYS A 9 20.86 1.99 3.07
N ARG A 10 21.73 3.00 2.86
CA ARG A 10 21.34 4.42 3.01
C ARG A 10 20.15 4.81 2.11
N GLY A 11 20.01 4.18 0.94
CA GLY A 11 18.88 4.39 0.03
C GLY A 11 17.53 3.89 0.57
N ASP A 12 17.52 2.96 1.53
CA ASP A 12 16.29 2.38 2.07
C ASP A 12 15.50 3.39 2.91
N TRP A 13 16.18 4.37 3.50
CA TRP A 13 15.53 5.51 4.16
C TRP A 13 14.74 6.38 3.17
N ALA A 14 15.33 6.68 2.02
CA ALA A 14 14.67 7.47 0.98
C ALA A 14 13.46 6.70 0.42
N ALA A 15 13.63 5.39 0.17
CA ALA A 15 12.54 4.52 -0.26
C ALA A 15 11.41 4.43 0.77
N TYR A 16 11.74 4.31 2.06
CA TYR A 16 10.76 4.28 3.15
C TYR A 16 9.93 5.56 3.20
N PHE A 17 10.56 6.73 3.25
CA PHE A 17 9.84 8.00 3.31
C PHE A 17 9.06 8.30 2.02
N GLY A 18 9.60 7.93 0.86
CA GLY A 18 8.88 8.02 -0.42
C GLY A 18 7.62 7.15 -0.41
N LEU A 19 7.73 5.89 0.01
CA LEU A 19 6.60 4.96 0.09
C LEU A 19 5.56 5.43 1.12
N MET A 20 6.01 5.87 2.29
CA MET A 20 5.16 6.39 3.36
C MET A 20 4.34 7.58 2.86
N THR A 21 5.00 8.55 2.22
CA THR A 21 4.34 9.76 1.70
C THR A 21 3.35 9.43 0.60
N ASN A 22 3.69 8.49 -0.30
CA ASN A 22 2.79 8.01 -1.34
C ASN A 22 1.54 7.35 -0.76
N ASN A 23 1.71 6.40 0.17
CA ASN A 23 0.61 5.67 0.77
C ASN A 23 -0.28 6.57 1.65
N LEU A 24 0.32 7.53 2.36
CA LEU A 24 -0.43 8.52 3.13
C LEU A 24 -1.25 9.44 2.23
N THR A 25 -0.65 9.95 1.14
CA THR A 25 -1.37 10.78 0.16
C THR A 25 -2.54 10.04 -0.45
N ASN A 26 -2.34 8.77 -0.83
CA ASN A 26 -3.41 7.94 -1.40
C ASN A 26 -4.52 7.64 -0.39
N LEU A 27 -4.18 7.38 0.88
CA LEU A 27 -5.14 7.20 1.95
C LEU A 27 -5.98 8.47 2.16
N LEU A 28 -5.34 9.63 2.27
CA LEU A 28 -6.01 10.92 2.44
C LEU A 28 -6.93 11.24 1.25
N THR A 29 -6.46 10.97 0.03
CA THR A 29 -7.23 11.16 -1.20
C THR A 29 -8.47 10.27 -1.21
N MET A 30 -8.31 8.98 -0.92
CA MET A 30 -9.41 8.03 -0.84
C MET A 30 -10.43 8.44 0.23
N MET A 31 -9.99 8.80 1.44
CA MET A 31 -10.90 9.26 2.50
C MET A 31 -11.66 10.52 2.08
N GLY A 32 -10.98 11.49 1.47
CA GLY A 32 -11.61 12.71 0.96
C GLY A 32 -12.68 12.41 -0.08
N LEU A 33 -12.40 11.54 -1.04
CA LEU A 33 -13.39 11.14 -2.05
C LEU A 33 -14.58 10.39 -1.44
N LEU A 34 -14.35 9.47 -0.51
CA LEU A 34 -15.44 8.73 0.13
C LEU A 34 -16.36 9.64 0.95
N ILE A 35 -15.79 10.62 1.66
CA ILE A 35 -16.56 11.55 2.50
C ILE A 35 -17.28 12.61 1.66
N PHE A 36 -16.55 13.32 0.79
CA PHE A 36 -17.09 14.50 0.11
C PHE A 36 -17.80 14.19 -1.22
N VAL A 37 -17.42 13.11 -1.91
CA VAL A 37 -17.99 12.75 -3.22
C VAL A 37 -19.05 11.67 -3.09
N VAL A 38 -18.75 10.58 -2.38
CA VAL A 38 -19.71 9.47 -2.19
C VAL A 38 -20.69 9.75 -1.05
N GLY A 39 -20.32 10.57 -0.06
CA GLY A 39 -21.18 10.90 1.07
C GLY A 39 -21.21 9.82 2.17
N ILE A 40 -20.15 9.02 2.29
CA ILE A 40 -20.06 7.99 3.35
C ILE A 40 -19.84 8.68 4.71
N PRO A 41 -20.51 8.25 5.79
CA PRO A 41 -20.33 8.78 7.14
C PRO A 41 -18.87 8.73 7.62
N THR A 42 -18.39 9.81 8.21
CA THR A 42 -16.99 9.96 8.64
C THR A 42 -16.61 8.95 9.71
N GLU A 43 -17.54 8.51 10.55
CA GLU A 43 -17.32 7.50 11.58
C GLU A 43 -16.89 6.16 10.99
N ILE A 44 -17.44 5.80 9.83
CA ILE A 44 -17.09 4.57 9.11
C ILE A 44 -15.74 4.74 8.42
N VAL A 45 -15.53 5.89 7.76
CA VAL A 45 -14.29 6.14 7.00
C VAL A 45 -13.07 6.15 7.93
N TYR A 46 -13.12 6.92 9.03
CA TYR A 46 -12.01 6.98 9.97
C TYR A 46 -11.95 5.77 10.90
N GLY A 47 -13.10 5.24 11.33
CA GLY A 47 -13.15 4.15 12.31
C GLY A 47 -12.89 2.76 11.73
N ARG A 48 -13.18 2.54 10.44
CA ARG A 48 -13.03 1.22 9.80
C ARG A 48 -12.14 1.24 8.58
N ILE A 49 -12.34 2.19 7.65
CA ILE A 49 -11.64 2.17 6.36
C ILE A 49 -10.16 2.54 6.54
N ALA A 50 -9.86 3.62 7.27
CA ALA A 50 -8.49 4.05 7.53
C ALA A 50 -7.63 2.98 8.25
N PRO A 51 -8.08 2.38 9.36
CA PRO A 51 -7.30 1.31 10.01
C PRO A 51 -7.22 0.04 9.16
N ALA A 52 -8.28 -0.33 8.44
CA ALA A 52 -8.25 -1.47 7.52
C ALA A 52 -7.22 -1.26 6.40
N PHE A 53 -7.12 -0.04 5.87
CA PHE A 53 -6.13 0.32 4.87
C PHE A 53 -4.70 0.18 5.40
N GLY A 54 -4.42 0.70 6.61
CA GLY A 54 -3.12 0.57 7.25
C GLY A 54 -2.73 -0.90 7.44
N LEU A 55 -3.66 -1.73 7.92
CA LEU A 55 -3.45 -3.17 8.07
C LEU A 55 -3.22 -3.87 6.72
N ALA A 56 -3.95 -3.49 5.68
CA ALA A 56 -3.80 -4.05 4.34
C ALA A 56 -2.41 -3.74 3.75
N VAL A 57 -1.93 -2.51 3.90
CA VAL A 57 -0.57 -2.11 3.46
C VAL A 57 0.51 -2.87 4.24
N LEU A 58 0.32 -3.05 5.55
CA LEU A 58 1.25 -3.85 6.37
C LEU A 58 1.27 -5.30 5.90
N ALA A 59 0.11 -5.94 5.76
CA ALA A 59 -0.02 -7.31 5.31
C ALA A 59 0.59 -7.51 3.91
N ALA A 60 0.31 -6.59 2.98
CA ALA A 60 0.88 -6.62 1.64
C ALA A 60 2.41 -6.50 1.68
N SER A 61 2.95 -5.58 2.48
CA SER A 61 4.40 -5.40 2.63
C SER A 61 5.07 -6.68 3.16
N VAL A 62 4.50 -7.33 4.16
CA VAL A 62 5.00 -8.62 4.68
C VAL A 62 4.97 -9.71 3.61
N CYS A 63 3.88 -9.82 2.85
CA CYS A 63 3.77 -10.78 1.75
C CYS A 63 4.82 -10.54 0.66
N TYR A 64 5.02 -9.29 0.23
CA TYR A 64 6.03 -8.95 -0.78
C TYR A 64 7.45 -9.16 -0.29
N SER A 65 7.74 -8.85 0.97
CA SER A 65 9.04 -9.18 1.58
C SER A 65 9.26 -10.70 1.60
N TRP A 66 8.23 -11.48 1.95
CA TRP A 66 8.30 -12.95 1.91
C TRP A 66 8.54 -13.50 0.50
N PHE A 67 7.86 -12.95 -0.51
CA PHE A 67 8.09 -13.31 -1.90
C PHE A 67 9.51 -12.93 -2.36
N GLY A 68 10.03 -11.79 -1.93
CA GLY A 68 11.43 -11.40 -2.14
C GLY A 68 12.40 -12.44 -1.56
N LEU A 69 12.17 -12.91 -0.33
CA LEU A 69 12.98 -13.95 0.30
C LEU A 69 12.91 -15.29 -0.45
N GLN A 70 11.72 -15.67 -0.93
CA GLN A 70 11.58 -16.87 -1.76
C GLN A 70 12.33 -16.74 -3.09
N MET A 71 12.30 -15.57 -3.71
CA MET A 71 13.01 -15.28 -4.96
C MET A 71 14.53 -15.36 -4.79
N VAL A 72 15.07 -14.79 -3.71
CA VAL A 72 16.51 -14.92 -3.36
C VAL A 72 16.90 -16.38 -3.22
N LYS A 73 16.08 -17.18 -2.51
CA LYS A 73 16.34 -18.62 -2.32
C LYS A 73 16.32 -19.41 -3.62
N LYS A 74 15.41 -19.07 -4.55
CA LYS A 74 15.27 -19.77 -5.84
C LYS A 74 16.36 -19.40 -6.86
N THR A 75 16.74 -18.12 -6.91
CA THR A 75 17.64 -17.60 -7.95
C THR A 75 19.10 -17.50 -7.50
N GLY A 76 19.37 -17.56 -6.19
CA GLY A 76 20.71 -17.35 -5.63
C GLY A 76 21.23 -15.91 -5.78
N ARG A 77 20.39 -15.00 -6.27
CA ARG A 77 20.74 -13.59 -6.52
C ARG A 77 20.71 -12.77 -5.23
N SER A 78 21.66 -11.84 -5.11
CA SER A 78 21.76 -10.90 -3.98
C SER A 78 21.19 -9.50 -4.28
N ASP A 79 20.67 -9.28 -5.49
CA ASP A 79 20.13 -8.00 -5.98
C ASP A 79 18.59 -7.97 -6.03
N VAL A 80 17.93 -8.85 -5.26
CA VAL A 80 16.46 -8.91 -5.23
C VAL A 80 15.89 -7.84 -4.31
N THR A 81 15.08 -6.95 -4.87
CA THR A 81 14.34 -5.92 -4.12
C THR A 81 12.86 -6.27 -4.10
N ALA A 82 12.24 -6.23 -2.92
CA ALA A 82 10.80 -6.44 -2.79
C ALA A 82 10.04 -5.28 -3.45
N LEU A 83 8.93 -5.59 -4.13
CA LEU A 83 8.10 -4.57 -4.76
C LEU A 83 7.46 -3.67 -3.67
N PRO A 84 7.49 -2.34 -3.83
CA PRO A 84 6.73 -1.45 -2.96
C PRO A 84 5.23 -1.74 -3.05
N SER A 85 4.56 -1.84 -1.90
CA SER A 85 3.11 -2.07 -1.84
C SER A 85 2.34 -0.78 -1.55
N GLY A 86 1.27 -0.56 -2.29
CA GLY A 86 0.41 0.62 -2.15
C GLY A 86 -0.68 0.68 -3.23
N PRO A 87 -1.84 1.30 -2.95
CA PRO A 87 -2.84 1.58 -3.97
C PRO A 87 -2.31 2.61 -4.96
N SER A 88 -2.87 2.62 -6.18
CA SER A 88 -2.56 3.66 -7.17
C SER A 88 -3.68 4.71 -7.20
N ALA A 89 -3.32 5.99 -7.37
CA ALA A 89 -4.32 7.05 -7.48
C ALA A 89 -5.36 6.78 -8.59
N PRO A 90 -4.99 6.32 -9.80
CA PRO A 90 -5.96 5.96 -10.83
C PRO A 90 -6.97 4.89 -10.36
N SER A 91 -6.50 3.85 -9.66
CA SER A 91 -7.40 2.81 -9.14
C SER A 91 -8.41 3.35 -8.13
N ILE A 92 -7.98 4.25 -7.24
CA ILE A 92 -8.86 4.89 -6.25
C ILE A 92 -9.94 5.72 -6.95
N PHE A 93 -9.55 6.51 -7.95
CA PHE A 93 -10.50 7.32 -8.72
C PHE A 93 -11.47 6.47 -9.54
N THR A 94 -10.99 5.42 -10.20
CA THR A 94 -11.84 4.50 -10.95
C THR A 94 -12.85 3.82 -10.03
N VAL A 95 -12.43 3.28 -8.89
CA VAL A 95 -13.37 2.62 -7.96
C VAL A 95 -14.36 3.63 -7.37
N THR A 96 -13.91 4.83 -7.01
CA THR A 96 -14.82 5.84 -6.42
C THR A 96 -15.85 6.33 -7.43
N PHE A 97 -15.43 6.78 -8.61
CA PHE A 97 -16.34 7.39 -9.59
C PHE A 97 -17.09 6.38 -10.44
N LEU A 98 -16.43 5.29 -10.84
CA LEU A 98 -16.99 4.35 -11.81
C LEU A 98 -17.77 3.21 -11.15
N VAL A 99 -17.50 2.93 -9.87
CA VAL A 99 -18.15 1.83 -9.13
C VAL A 99 -18.98 2.34 -7.97
N LEU A 100 -18.40 3.11 -7.03
CA LEU A 100 -19.11 3.50 -5.80
C LEU A 100 -20.20 4.55 -6.06
N MET A 101 -19.89 5.60 -6.84
CA MET A 101 -20.86 6.65 -7.16
C MET A 101 -22.16 6.12 -7.80
N PRO A 102 -22.15 5.29 -8.87
CA PRO A 102 -23.38 4.80 -9.49
C PRO A 102 -24.12 3.71 -8.68
N VAL A 103 -23.46 3.08 -7.71
CA VAL A 103 -24.07 2.02 -6.89
C VAL A 103 -24.69 2.57 -5.60
N TYR A 104 -24.14 3.68 -5.08
CA TYR A 104 -24.57 4.28 -3.83
C TYR A 104 -25.61 5.41 -4.00
N GLN A 105 -25.71 5.98 -5.21
CA GLN A 105 -26.76 6.92 -5.61
C GLN A 105 -27.93 6.17 -6.27
#